data_AF-A0AAE4A0K5-F1
#
_entry.id   AF-A0AAE4A0K5-F1
#
_cell.length_a   1.000
_cell.length_b   1.000
_cell.length_c   1.000
_cell.angle_alpha   90.00
_cell.angle_beta   90.00
_cell.angle_gamma   90.00
#
_symmetry.space_group_name_H-M   'P 1'
#
loop_
_entity.id
_entity.type
_entity.pdbx_description
1 polymer ?
#
loop_
_entity_poly.entity_id
_entity_poly.type
_entity_poly.pdbx_seq_one_letter_code
_entity_poly.pdbx_strand_id
1 'polypeptide(L)'
;MEYPLEVLRSAAADPASPAWSTIWQQSCHQGTCDPASAALLPWLSTTIAAFPADRREAPLALAGFIAVDATDADRACYADDIAALRTMAVERLPAASDDSAFVYLLQAILGFDGDDTWGKHLDHLNDGEVEVRCPECDEETLVNLSAGDPDIVPGLSGELAERLHAEATQAGRVAVATNVTRLFGRIVCPGCGNRFDGADNVAGAST
;
A
#
# COMPACT_ATOMS: atom_id res chain seq x y z
N MET A 1 15.32 -11.21 -14.52
CA MET A 1 14.02 -11.89 -14.53
C MET A 1 13.46 -11.85 -15.95
N GLU A 2 12.97 -12.96 -16.51
CA GLU A 2 12.38 -12.99 -17.86
C GLU A 2 10.89 -13.33 -17.77
N TYR A 3 10.02 -12.39 -18.11
CA TYR A 3 8.58 -12.65 -18.20
C TYR A 3 8.25 -13.19 -19.59
N PRO A 4 7.43 -14.24 -19.71
CA PRO A 4 6.99 -14.72 -21.02
C PRO A 4 6.29 -13.59 -21.78
N LEU A 5 6.71 -13.31 -23.03
CA LEU A 5 6.17 -12.23 -23.85
C LEU A 5 4.64 -12.29 -24.02
N GLU A 6 4.08 -13.50 -23.99
CA GLU A 6 2.63 -13.72 -24.05
C GLU A 6 1.91 -13.17 -22.81
N VAL A 7 2.49 -13.32 -21.62
CA VAL A 7 1.93 -12.79 -20.35
C VAL A 7 1.89 -11.27 -20.42
N LEU A 8 3.00 -10.62 -20.80
CA LEU A 8 3.05 -9.17 -20.92
C LEU A 8 2.08 -8.64 -22.00
N ARG A 9 1.97 -9.33 -23.14
CA ARG A 9 1.01 -8.95 -24.19
C ARG A 9 -0.44 -9.07 -23.75
N SER A 10 -0.78 -10.14 -23.04
CA SER A 10 -2.12 -10.36 -22.50
C SER A 10 -2.48 -9.29 -21.47
N ALA A 11 -1.56 -8.97 -20.56
CA ALA A 11 -1.72 -7.91 -19.58
C ALA A 11 -1.89 -6.53 -20.24
N ALA A 12 -1.10 -6.23 -21.28
CA ALA A 12 -1.18 -4.96 -22.01
C ALA A 12 -2.45 -4.81 -22.87
N ALA A 13 -3.09 -5.92 -23.26
CA ALA A 13 -4.32 -5.88 -24.05
C ALA A 13 -5.57 -5.64 -23.19
N ASP A 14 -5.56 -6.09 -21.93
CA ASP A 14 -6.70 -5.97 -21.02
C ASP A 14 -6.25 -5.74 -19.57
N PRO A 15 -6.62 -4.61 -18.93
CA PRO A 15 -6.31 -4.36 -17.52
C PRO A 15 -6.95 -5.35 -16.54
N ALA A 16 -7.96 -6.13 -16.96
CA ALA A 16 -8.55 -7.20 -16.16
C ALA A 16 -8.02 -8.61 -16.52
N SER A 17 -7.01 -8.69 -17.38
CA SER A 17 -6.43 -9.98 -17.75
C SER A 17 -5.87 -10.72 -16.53
N PRO A 18 -6.08 -12.05 -16.40
CA PRO A 18 -5.46 -12.85 -15.34
C PRO A 18 -3.92 -12.85 -15.41
N ALA A 19 -3.34 -12.40 -16.54
CA ALA A 19 -1.91 -12.21 -16.68
C ALA A 19 -1.33 -11.23 -15.66
N TRP A 20 -2.10 -10.24 -15.19
CA TRP A 20 -1.68 -9.34 -14.10
C TRP A 20 -1.39 -10.10 -12.81
N SER A 21 -2.21 -11.09 -12.46
CA SER A 21 -1.97 -11.96 -11.31
C SER A 21 -0.69 -12.78 -11.48
N THR A 22 -0.41 -13.25 -12.69
CA THR A 22 0.84 -13.97 -12.99
C THR A 22 2.06 -13.06 -12.82
N ILE A 23 2.00 -11.82 -13.32
CA ILE A 23 3.08 -10.84 -13.14
C ILE A 23 3.27 -10.56 -11.65
N TRP A 24 2.18 -10.32 -10.90
CA TRP A 24 2.24 -10.11 -9.45
C TRP A 24 2.95 -11.26 -8.74
N GLN A 25 2.49 -12.50 -8.94
CA GLN A 25 3.04 -13.69 -8.27
C GLN A 25 4.50 -13.96 -8.63
N GLN A 26 4.94 -13.61 -9.85
CA GLN A 26 6.33 -13.76 -10.26
C GLN A 26 7.22 -12.65 -9.71
N SER A 27 6.67 -11.45 -9.52
CA SER A 27 7.42 -10.29 -9.05
C SER A 27 7.53 -10.28 -7.53
N CYS A 28 6.47 -10.69 -6.83
CA CYS A 28 6.32 -10.47 -5.40
C CYS A 28 5.90 -11.72 -4.64
N HIS A 29 6.57 -11.97 -3.52
CA HIS A 29 6.43 -13.12 -2.64
C HIS A 29 6.40 -12.65 -1.19
N GLN A 30 5.41 -13.12 -0.41
CA GLN A 30 5.32 -12.89 1.03
C GLN A 30 5.47 -11.42 1.45
N GLY A 31 4.80 -10.50 0.75
CA GLY A 31 4.82 -9.07 1.13
C GLY A 31 6.06 -8.28 0.67
N THR A 32 6.89 -8.86 -0.20
CA THR A 32 8.04 -8.16 -0.82
C THR A 32 8.14 -8.51 -2.30
N CYS A 33 8.78 -7.67 -3.10
CA CYS A 33 9.13 -7.95 -4.49
C CYS A 33 10.62 -8.23 -4.66
N ASP A 34 10.95 -9.06 -5.66
CA ASP A 34 12.32 -9.21 -6.13
C ASP A 34 12.78 -7.86 -6.71
N PRO A 35 13.91 -7.28 -6.24
CA PRO A 35 14.42 -6.02 -6.79
C PRO A 35 14.60 -6.06 -8.32
N ALA A 36 14.87 -7.23 -8.90
CA ALA A 36 14.98 -7.39 -10.36
C ALA A 36 13.66 -7.08 -11.10
N SER A 37 12.51 -7.10 -10.42
CA SER A 37 11.22 -6.70 -10.97
C SER A 37 11.12 -5.20 -11.24
N ALA A 38 12.01 -4.36 -10.68
CA ALA A 38 12.06 -2.93 -10.98
C ALA A 38 12.25 -2.66 -12.50
N ALA A 39 12.85 -3.59 -13.23
CA ALA A 39 12.97 -3.54 -14.68
C ALA A 39 11.60 -3.52 -15.43
N LEU A 40 10.49 -3.85 -14.75
CA LEU A 40 9.14 -3.70 -15.29
C LEU A 40 8.60 -2.27 -15.27
N LEU A 41 9.14 -1.37 -14.45
CA LEU A 41 8.58 -0.04 -14.22
C LEU A 41 8.39 0.77 -15.52
N PRO A 42 9.34 0.77 -16.49
CA PRO A 42 9.14 1.47 -17.76
C PRO A 42 8.00 0.88 -18.61
N TRP A 43 7.89 -0.45 -18.63
CA TRP A 43 6.81 -1.14 -19.33
C TRP A 43 5.45 -0.88 -18.68
N LEU A 44 5.40 -0.91 -17.34
CA LEU A 44 4.20 -0.61 -16.55
C LEU A 44 3.74 0.83 -16.80
N SER A 45 4.65 1.81 -16.74
CA SER A 45 4.36 3.22 -17.02
C SER A 45 3.69 3.40 -18.39
N THR A 46 4.29 2.85 -19.44
CA THR A 46 3.76 2.94 -20.81
C THR A 46 2.42 2.22 -20.95
N THR A 47 2.31 1.00 -20.39
CA THR A 47 1.12 0.16 -20.55
C THR A 47 -0.08 0.72 -19.81
N ILE A 48 0.13 1.16 -18.56
CA ILE A 48 -0.93 1.73 -17.72
C ILE A 48 -1.46 3.03 -18.32
N ALA A 49 -0.58 3.87 -18.88
CA ALA A 49 -0.96 5.11 -19.55
C ALA A 49 -1.90 4.88 -20.75
N ALA A 50 -1.84 3.72 -21.41
CA ALA A 50 -2.72 3.37 -22.51
C ALA A 50 -4.12 2.93 -22.08
N PHE A 51 -4.33 2.55 -20.82
CA PHE A 51 -5.64 2.16 -20.32
C PHE A 51 -6.54 3.37 -20.03
N PRO A 52 -7.88 3.20 -20.10
CA PRO A 52 -8.83 4.14 -19.50
C PRO A 52 -8.50 4.39 -18.02
N ALA A 53 -8.63 5.63 -17.56
CA ALA A 53 -8.20 6.02 -16.22
C ALA A 53 -8.83 5.18 -15.11
N ASP A 54 -10.12 4.88 -15.21
CA ASP A 54 -10.92 4.06 -14.28
C ASP A 54 -10.49 2.58 -14.24
N ARG A 55 -9.61 2.15 -15.14
CA ARG A 55 -9.11 0.76 -15.23
C ARG A 55 -7.65 0.61 -14.81
N ARG A 56 -7.01 1.66 -14.30
CA ARG A 56 -5.57 1.69 -13.95
C ARG A 56 -5.25 1.21 -12.54
N GLU A 57 -6.24 1.07 -11.66
CA GLU A 57 -6.03 0.90 -10.20
C GLU A 57 -5.18 -0.32 -9.83
N ALA A 58 -5.59 -1.53 -10.25
CA ALA A 58 -4.85 -2.74 -9.92
C ALA A 58 -3.43 -2.77 -10.54
N PRO A 59 -3.23 -2.39 -11.82
CA PRO A 59 -1.88 -2.21 -12.37
C PRO A 59 -1.02 -1.18 -11.63
N LEU A 60 -1.60 -0.06 -11.18
CA LEU A 60 -0.89 0.96 -10.40
C LEU A 60 -0.48 0.43 -9.02
N ALA A 61 -1.35 -0.36 -8.36
CA ALA A 61 -1.03 -1.01 -7.10
C ALA A 61 0.20 -1.93 -7.24
N LEU A 62 0.26 -2.74 -8.30
CA LEU A 62 1.43 -3.59 -8.59
C LEU A 62 2.69 -2.76 -8.81
N ALA A 63 2.60 -1.71 -9.62
CA ALA A 63 3.73 -0.85 -9.92
C ALA A 63 4.26 -0.15 -8.66
N GLY A 64 3.38 0.29 -7.77
CA GLY A 64 3.74 0.86 -6.48
C GLY A 64 4.49 -0.14 -5.62
N PHE A 65 3.98 -1.36 -5.50
CA PHE A 65 4.60 -2.43 -4.71
C PHE A 65 5.99 -2.81 -5.24
N ILE A 66 6.17 -2.87 -6.57
CA ILE A 66 7.50 -3.07 -7.18
C ILE A 66 8.45 -1.90 -6.88
N ALA A 67 7.95 -0.66 -6.92
CA ALA A 67 8.77 0.53 -6.70
C ALA A 67 9.26 0.69 -5.25
N VAL A 68 8.56 0.07 -4.29
CA VAL A 68 8.98 -0.01 -2.89
C VAL A 68 10.29 -0.77 -2.74
N ASP A 69 10.41 -1.95 -3.37
CA ASP A 69 11.59 -2.82 -3.24
C ASP A 69 12.65 -2.56 -4.33
N ALA A 70 12.48 -1.51 -5.14
CA ALA A 70 13.48 -1.05 -6.10
C ALA A 70 14.69 -0.47 -5.36
N THR A 71 15.91 -0.83 -5.80
CA THR A 71 17.14 -0.26 -5.22
C THR A 71 17.27 1.22 -5.54
N ASP A 72 18.11 1.96 -4.80
CA ASP A 72 18.42 3.36 -5.12
C ASP A 72 18.91 3.54 -6.57
N ALA A 73 19.68 2.58 -7.08
CA ALA A 73 20.15 2.58 -8.46
C ALA A 73 18.99 2.40 -9.46
N ASP A 74 18.05 1.50 -9.17
CA ASP A 74 16.86 1.31 -10.00
C ASP A 74 15.95 2.54 -9.96
N ARG A 75 15.74 3.12 -8.77
CA ARG A 75 14.95 4.35 -8.61
C ARG A 75 15.54 5.52 -9.38
N ALA A 76 16.87 5.66 -9.37
CA ALA A 76 17.55 6.67 -10.18
C ALA A 76 17.45 6.37 -11.68
N CYS A 77 17.55 5.09 -12.07
CA CYS A 77 17.44 4.65 -13.46
C CYS A 77 16.03 4.89 -14.05
N TYR A 78 14.99 4.62 -13.27
CA TYR A 78 13.58 4.65 -13.69
C TYR A 78 12.80 5.83 -13.10
N ALA A 79 13.49 6.92 -12.74
CA ALA A 79 12.89 8.06 -12.03
C ALA A 79 11.70 8.69 -12.78
N ASP A 80 11.83 8.85 -14.10
CA ASP A 80 10.77 9.41 -14.94
C ASP A 80 9.54 8.50 -15.01
N ASP A 81 9.75 7.19 -15.07
CA ASP A 81 8.68 6.19 -15.10
C ASP A 81 7.94 6.12 -13.75
N ILE A 82 8.68 6.15 -12.64
CA ILE A 82 8.11 6.23 -11.28
C ILE A 82 7.30 7.51 -11.12
N ALA A 83 7.80 8.65 -11.59
CA ALA A 83 7.09 9.92 -11.52
C ALA A 83 5.79 9.92 -12.36
N ALA A 84 5.80 9.30 -13.54
CA ALA A 84 4.62 9.15 -14.39
C ALA A 84 3.56 8.24 -13.75
N LEU A 85 3.97 7.09 -13.20
CA LEU A 85 3.12 6.17 -12.45
C LEU A 85 2.48 6.84 -11.25
N ARG A 86 3.28 7.57 -10.45
CA ARG A 86 2.81 8.35 -9.31
C ARG A 86 1.76 9.39 -9.72
N THR A 87 2.01 10.11 -10.80
CA THR A 87 1.07 11.12 -11.31
C THR A 87 -0.28 10.48 -11.64
N MET A 88 -0.29 9.36 -12.35
CA MET A 88 -1.51 8.63 -12.67
C MET A 88 -2.25 8.12 -11.41
N ALA A 89 -1.53 7.67 -10.38
CA ALA A 89 -2.12 7.25 -9.12
C ALA A 89 -2.78 8.41 -8.36
N VAL A 90 -2.09 9.55 -8.25
CA VAL A 90 -2.63 10.77 -7.63
C VAL A 90 -3.87 11.29 -8.37
N GLU A 91 -3.85 11.31 -9.70
CA GLU A 91 -5.00 11.71 -10.51
C GLU A 91 -6.20 10.77 -10.34
N ARG A 92 -5.94 9.47 -10.17
CA ARG A 92 -7.00 8.46 -9.98
C ARG A 92 -7.63 8.52 -8.60
N LEU A 93 -6.83 8.81 -7.57
CA LEU A 93 -7.18 8.68 -6.15
C LEU A 93 -8.55 9.27 -5.75
N PRO A 94 -8.92 10.53 -6.12
CA PRO A 94 -10.19 11.12 -5.68
C PRO A 94 -11.42 10.39 -6.20
N ALA A 95 -11.28 9.65 -7.30
CA ALA A 95 -12.36 8.96 -7.97
C ALA A 95 -12.25 7.43 -7.86
N ALA A 96 -11.40 6.91 -6.95
CA ALA A 96 -11.19 5.48 -6.72
C ALA A 96 -12.52 4.69 -6.75
N SER A 97 -12.51 3.48 -7.28
CA SER A 97 -13.74 2.69 -7.48
C SER A 97 -14.45 2.36 -6.16
N ASP A 98 -13.67 1.99 -5.14
CA ASP A 98 -14.13 1.67 -3.79
C ASP A 98 -13.06 2.01 -2.73
N ASP A 99 -13.35 1.70 -1.47
CA ASP A 99 -12.44 1.96 -0.35
C ASP A 99 -11.15 1.14 -0.46
N SER A 100 -11.22 -0.07 -1.00
CA SER A 100 -10.05 -0.94 -1.15
C SER A 100 -9.09 -0.41 -2.22
N ALA A 101 -9.64 -0.04 -3.37
CA ALA A 101 -8.89 0.61 -4.44
C ALA A 101 -8.28 1.94 -3.95
N PHE A 102 -9.00 2.70 -3.12
CA PHE A 102 -8.49 3.94 -2.54
C PHE A 102 -7.24 3.71 -1.68
N VAL A 103 -7.28 2.73 -0.77
CA VAL A 103 -6.13 2.36 0.07
C VAL A 103 -4.95 1.86 -0.78
N TYR A 104 -5.20 1.00 -1.77
CA TYR A 104 -4.11 0.52 -2.63
C TYR A 104 -3.49 1.62 -3.48
N LEU A 105 -4.25 2.63 -3.90
CA LEU A 105 -3.69 3.81 -4.59
C LEU A 105 -2.84 4.66 -3.64
N LEU A 106 -3.27 4.89 -2.40
CA LEU A 106 -2.46 5.57 -1.38
C LEU A 106 -1.15 4.82 -1.15
N GLN A 107 -1.23 3.51 -0.97
CA GLN A 107 -0.07 2.64 -0.78
C GLN A 107 0.87 2.71 -1.98
N ALA A 108 0.33 2.70 -3.20
CA ALA A 108 1.13 2.85 -4.40
C ALA A 108 1.85 4.20 -4.45
N ILE A 109 1.17 5.30 -4.09
CA ILE A 109 1.76 6.65 -4.02
C ILE A 109 2.93 6.68 -3.04
N LEU A 110 2.74 6.13 -1.83
CA LEU A 110 3.81 5.99 -0.83
C LEU A 110 4.97 5.16 -1.37
N GLY A 111 4.66 4.05 -2.04
CA GLY A 111 5.64 3.21 -2.68
C GLY A 111 6.42 3.92 -3.77
N PHE A 112 5.80 4.77 -4.59
CA PHE A 112 6.52 5.61 -5.56
C PHE A 112 7.37 6.69 -4.90
N ASP A 113 6.89 7.28 -3.79
CA ASP A 113 7.63 8.25 -2.97
C ASP A 113 8.83 7.65 -2.22
N GLY A 114 8.94 6.32 -2.18
CA GLY A 114 10.05 5.61 -1.54
C GLY A 114 9.84 5.36 -0.06
N ASP A 115 8.59 5.41 0.42
CA ASP A 115 8.24 4.98 1.77
C ASP A 115 8.22 3.44 1.81
N ASP A 116 9.26 2.86 2.40
CA ASP A 116 9.48 1.41 2.46
C ASP A 116 8.61 0.69 3.48
N THR A 117 7.99 1.44 4.39
CA THR A 117 7.19 0.92 5.48
C THR A 117 5.72 0.92 5.07
N TRP A 118 5.16 2.10 4.83
CA TRP A 118 3.74 2.24 4.50
C TRP A 118 3.45 1.98 3.02
N GLY A 119 4.47 1.97 2.15
CA GLY A 119 4.35 1.37 0.82
C GLY A 119 4.09 -0.15 0.86
N LYS A 120 4.43 -0.83 1.97
CA LYS A 120 4.20 -2.27 2.16
C LYS A 120 2.97 -2.61 3.00
N HIS A 121 2.73 -1.82 4.05
CA HIS A 121 1.85 -2.23 5.15
C HIS A 121 0.53 -1.44 5.25
N LEU A 122 0.27 -0.49 4.34
CA LEU A 122 -0.96 0.30 4.41
C LEU A 122 -2.22 -0.53 4.10
N ASP A 123 -2.07 -1.68 3.42
CA ASP A 123 -3.12 -2.65 3.13
C ASP A 123 -3.75 -3.27 4.37
N HIS A 124 -3.12 -3.19 5.55
CA HIS A 124 -3.79 -3.53 6.81
C HIS A 124 -5.09 -2.73 7.03
N LEU A 125 -5.22 -1.52 6.45
CA LEU A 125 -6.48 -0.79 6.46
C LEU A 125 -7.61 -1.51 5.70
N ASN A 126 -7.25 -2.26 4.64
CA ASN A 126 -8.18 -3.09 3.87
C ASN A 126 -8.50 -4.41 4.57
N ASP A 127 -7.50 -5.02 5.22
CA ASP A 127 -7.72 -6.21 6.05
C ASP A 127 -8.64 -5.89 7.23
N GLY A 128 -8.60 -4.65 7.72
CA GLY A 128 -9.41 -4.18 8.83
C GLY A 128 -8.93 -4.71 10.18
N GLU A 129 -7.75 -5.31 10.21
CA GLU A 129 -7.09 -5.83 11.40
C GLU A 129 -5.58 -5.74 11.24
N VAL A 130 -4.88 -5.70 12.37
CA VAL A 130 -3.43 -5.66 12.39
C VAL A 130 -2.88 -6.47 13.57
N GLU A 131 -1.86 -7.27 13.30
CA GLU A 131 -1.16 -8.01 14.33
C GLU A 131 -0.10 -7.11 14.98
N VAL A 132 -0.14 -7.04 16.31
CA VAL A 132 0.79 -6.23 17.09
C VAL A 132 1.37 -7.03 18.26
N ARG A 133 2.60 -6.71 18.63
CA ARG A 133 3.29 -7.31 19.78
C ARG A 133 3.56 -6.27 20.85
N CYS A 134 3.05 -6.46 22.06
CA CYS A 134 3.26 -5.53 23.15
C CYS A 134 4.74 -5.42 23.52
N PRO A 135 5.35 -4.22 23.54
CA PRO A 135 6.78 -4.06 23.83
C PRO A 135 7.16 -4.31 25.30
N GLU A 136 6.18 -4.44 26.21
CA GLU A 136 6.44 -4.62 27.64
C GLU A 136 6.29 -6.07 28.12
N CYS A 137 5.37 -6.83 27.54
CA CYS A 137 5.06 -8.19 27.98
C CYS A 137 5.04 -9.23 26.86
N ASP A 138 5.44 -8.84 25.63
CA ASP A 138 5.50 -9.68 24.43
C ASP A 138 4.18 -10.34 24.01
N GLU A 139 3.04 -9.89 24.55
CA GLU A 139 1.72 -10.38 24.16
C GLU A 139 1.44 -10.00 22.70
N GLU A 140 1.15 -10.99 21.86
CA GLU A 140 0.71 -10.81 20.48
C GLU A 140 -0.81 -10.69 20.44
N THR A 141 -1.32 -9.69 19.75
CA THR A 141 -2.76 -9.43 19.68
C THR A 141 -3.12 -9.00 18.27
N LEU A 142 -4.16 -9.63 17.72
CA LEU A 142 -4.81 -9.19 16.50
C LEU A 142 -5.85 -8.13 16.85
N VAL A 143 -5.61 -6.89 16.44
CA VAL A 143 -6.40 -5.73 16.80
C VAL A 143 -7.32 -5.36 15.63
N ASN A 144 -8.61 -5.12 15.91
CA ASN A 144 -9.58 -4.82 14.87
C ASN A 144 -9.65 -3.30 14.60
N LEU A 145 -9.26 -2.92 13.39
CA LEU A 145 -9.26 -1.52 12.92
C LEU A 145 -10.66 -1.03 12.52
N SER A 146 -11.70 -1.85 12.55
CA SER A 146 -13.06 -1.37 12.37
C SER A 146 -13.61 -0.71 13.65
N ALA A 147 -14.71 0.02 13.50
CA ALA A 147 -15.30 0.73 14.63
C ALA A 147 -15.80 -0.23 15.73
N GLY A 148 -15.30 -0.07 16.95
CA GLY A 148 -15.85 -0.73 18.14
C GLY A 148 -14.85 -1.49 19.00
N ASP A 149 -13.61 -1.66 18.55
CA ASP A 149 -12.55 -2.26 19.37
C ASP A 149 -12.21 -1.35 20.58
N PRO A 150 -12.39 -1.82 21.83
CA PRO A 150 -12.09 -1.03 23.04
C PRO A 150 -10.59 -0.88 23.30
N ASP A 151 -9.75 -1.71 22.67
CA ASP A 151 -8.31 -1.77 22.91
C ASP A 151 -7.54 -0.76 22.04
N ILE A 152 -8.25 0.08 21.29
CA ILE A 152 -7.67 1.17 20.49
C ILE A 152 -8.17 2.52 21.01
N VAL A 153 -7.24 3.41 21.31
CA VAL A 153 -7.50 4.84 21.46
C VAL A 153 -7.16 5.52 20.12
N PRO A 154 -8.17 5.96 19.34
CA PRO A 154 -7.90 6.57 18.04
C PRO A 154 -7.07 7.87 18.16
N GLY A 155 -6.21 8.10 17.19
CA GLY A 155 -5.32 9.27 17.09
C GLY A 155 -4.68 9.37 15.70
N LEU A 156 -4.03 10.50 15.44
CA LEU A 156 -3.27 10.73 14.22
C LEU A 156 -1.83 11.04 14.63
N SER A 157 -1.03 9.99 14.81
CA SER A 157 0.37 10.11 15.18
C SER A 157 1.22 10.44 13.93
N GLY A 158 1.68 11.69 13.82
CA GLY A 158 2.60 12.15 12.77
C GLY A 158 1.95 12.69 11.50
N GLU A 159 2.76 13.34 10.66
CA GLU A 159 2.31 14.05 9.45
C GLU A 159 1.68 13.11 8.41
N LEU A 160 2.19 11.88 8.30
CA LEU A 160 1.64 10.87 7.40
C LEU A 160 0.19 10.53 7.77
N ALA A 161 -0.07 10.29 9.06
CA ALA A 161 -1.42 9.97 9.54
C ALA A 161 -2.40 11.11 9.25
N GLU A 162 -1.99 12.34 9.53
CA GLU A 162 -2.79 13.54 9.24
C GLU A 162 -3.11 13.67 7.75
N ARG A 163 -2.11 13.45 6.88
CA ARG A 163 -2.29 13.49 5.42
C ARG A 163 -3.27 12.40 4.94
N LEU A 164 -3.05 11.15 5.31
CA LEU A 164 -3.89 10.02 4.89
C LEU A 164 -5.34 10.20 5.35
N HIS A 165 -5.53 10.66 6.59
CA HIS A 165 -6.85 10.96 7.14
C HIS A 165 -7.53 12.11 6.38
N ALA A 166 -6.79 13.18 6.06
CA ALA A 166 -7.31 14.30 5.29
C ALA A 166 -7.71 13.88 3.87
N GLU A 167 -6.87 13.09 3.18
CA GLU A 167 -7.16 12.57 1.85
C GLU A 167 -8.41 11.68 1.85
N ALA A 168 -8.52 10.75 2.80
CA ALA A 168 -9.70 9.91 2.96
C ALA A 168 -10.97 10.73 3.24
N THR A 169 -10.87 11.74 4.12
CA THR A 169 -11.99 12.63 4.46
C THR A 169 -12.44 13.44 3.24
N GLN A 170 -11.49 14.03 2.49
CA GLN A 170 -11.78 14.82 1.29
C GLN A 170 -12.42 13.98 0.18
N ALA A 171 -12.03 12.71 0.07
CA ALA A 171 -12.63 11.75 -0.86
C ALA A 171 -13.96 11.15 -0.36
N GLY A 172 -14.45 11.53 0.82
CA GLY A 172 -15.69 11.00 1.40
C GLY A 172 -15.60 9.55 1.91
N ARG A 173 -14.38 9.03 2.10
CA ARG A 173 -14.07 7.65 2.51
C ARG A 173 -14.09 7.53 4.04
N VAL A 174 -15.27 7.63 4.63
CA VAL A 174 -15.45 7.71 6.10
C VAL A 174 -14.89 6.48 6.83
N ALA A 175 -15.07 5.28 6.28
CA ALA A 175 -14.54 4.06 6.89
C ALA A 175 -13.00 4.06 6.88
N VAL A 176 -12.38 4.37 5.74
CA VAL A 176 -10.91 4.50 5.64
C VAL A 176 -10.38 5.56 6.60
N ALA A 177 -10.98 6.75 6.66
CA ALA A 177 -10.57 7.79 7.59
C ALA A 177 -10.64 7.32 9.06
N THR A 178 -11.68 6.57 9.42
CA THR A 178 -11.81 5.97 10.75
C THR A 178 -10.69 4.95 11.01
N ASN A 179 -10.43 4.04 10.06
CA ASN A 179 -9.39 3.02 10.21
C ASN A 179 -7.99 3.65 10.31
N VAL A 180 -7.71 4.74 9.58
CA VAL A 180 -6.45 5.51 9.71
C VAL A 180 -6.26 5.99 11.14
N THR A 181 -7.29 6.56 11.78
CA THR A 181 -7.15 7.02 13.18
C THR A 181 -6.88 5.88 14.17
N ARG A 182 -7.19 4.65 13.80
CA ARG A 182 -7.00 3.48 14.67
C ARG A 182 -5.62 2.87 14.47
N LEU A 183 -5.21 2.72 13.22
CA LEU A 183 -3.87 2.24 12.85
C LEU A 183 -2.78 3.16 13.41
N PHE A 184 -2.94 4.47 13.24
CA PHE A 184 -2.02 5.50 13.76
C PHE A 184 -2.40 5.99 15.16
N GLY A 185 -3.21 5.21 15.88
CA GLY A 185 -3.64 5.46 17.25
C GLY A 185 -2.75 4.78 18.29
N ARG A 186 -3.23 4.75 19.54
CA ARG A 186 -2.58 4.01 20.63
C ARG A 186 -3.31 2.72 20.91
N ILE A 187 -2.59 1.61 20.93
CA ILE A 187 -3.10 0.29 21.29
C ILE A 187 -2.89 0.07 22.79
N VAL A 188 -3.91 -0.48 23.45
CA VAL A 188 -3.90 -0.90 24.85
C VAL A 188 -3.70 -2.41 24.88
N CYS A 189 -2.59 -2.87 25.45
CA CYS A 189 -2.33 -4.30 25.58
C CYS A 189 -3.37 -4.95 26.51
N PRO A 190 -4.06 -6.03 26.09
CA PRO A 190 -5.03 -6.72 26.95
C PRO A 190 -4.37 -7.47 28.11
N GLY A 191 -3.08 -7.84 27.98
CA GLY A 191 -2.32 -8.56 29.00
C GLY A 191 -1.84 -7.68 30.17
N CYS A 192 -1.15 -6.58 29.85
CA CYS A 192 -0.52 -5.71 30.87
C CYS A 192 -1.10 -4.30 30.95
N GLY A 193 -2.00 -3.91 30.06
CA GLY A 193 -2.58 -2.57 29.99
C GLY A 193 -1.64 -1.48 29.47
N ASN A 194 -0.42 -1.83 29.05
CA ASN A 194 0.52 -0.88 28.46
C ASN A 194 -0.07 -0.25 27.20
N ARG A 195 0.23 1.03 26.97
CA ARG A 195 -0.22 1.78 25.80
C ARG A 195 0.94 2.08 24.88
N PHE A 196 0.90 1.61 23.64
CA PHE A 196 1.95 1.83 22.65
C PHE A 196 1.37 2.34 21.34
N ASP A 197 2.21 2.89 20.47
CA ASP A 197 1.80 3.39 19.16
C ASP A 197 1.62 2.21 18.20
N GLY A 198 0.44 2.12 17.56
CA GLY A 198 0.13 1.00 16.66
C GLY A 198 0.97 1.04 15.39
N ALA A 199 1.13 2.22 14.81
CA ALA A 199 1.89 2.43 13.59
C ALA A 199 3.39 2.13 13.81
N ASP A 200 3.97 2.59 14.92
CA ASP A 200 5.36 2.26 15.25
C ASP A 200 5.55 0.75 15.48
N ASN A 201 4.55 0.07 16.04
CA ASN A 201 4.62 -1.37 16.28
C ASN A 201 4.61 -2.18 14.98
N VAL A 202 3.75 -1.80 14.05
CA VAL A 202 3.68 -2.39 12.69
C VAL A 202 4.98 -2.15 11.95
N ALA A 203 5.47 -0.91 11.96
CA ALA A 203 6.74 -0.55 11.32
C ALA A 203 7.93 -1.31 11.92
N GLY A 204 7.95 -1.50 13.25
CA GLY A 204 9.01 -2.20 13.96
C GLY A 204 8.94 -3.73 13.90
N ALA A 205 7.81 -4.32 13.54
CA ALA A 205 7.67 -5.76 13.35
C ALA A 205 8.28 -6.25 12.02
N SER A 206 8.58 -5.32 11.10
CA SER A 206 9.07 -5.59 9.74
C SER A 206 10.60 -5.57 9.60
N THR A 207 11.34 -5.41 10.70
CA THR A 207 12.82 -5.51 10.76
C THR A 207 13.30 -6.82 11.37
#